data_AF-A0A9E2RAB2-F1
#
_entry.id   AF-A0A9E2RAB2-F1
#
_cell.length_a   1.000
_cell.length_b   1.000
_cell.length_c   1.000
_cell.angle_alpha   90.00
_cell.angle_beta   90.00
_cell.angle_gamma   90.00
#
_symmetry.space_group_name_H-M   'P 1'
#
loop_
_entity.id
_entity.type
_entity.pdbx_description
1 polymer ?
#
loop_
_entity_poly.entity_id
_entity_poly.type
_entity_poly.pdbx_seq_one_letter_code
_entity_poly.pdbx_strand_id
1 'polypeptide(L)'
;MHDVLVPVDVLTGIFFDISGSALSLSRVSAVVAGGSTVAFGTTDPGNVVGGEWCYVGGLSGAPGSAAYGIGSAGFGLFGPGNLFPGNNLQGPTGPNGLEYGITSMGDNLATGNTPVTGTQALIKHSVVFTLGGVGSNFDLSRIGNVSFQYGTALNEPNIRVPAPSTAALMGLGAAASLRRRRR
;
A
#
# COMPACT_ATOMS: atom_id res chain seq x y z
N MET A 1 -7.99 -16.79 3.19
CA MET A 1 -8.60 -15.77 2.32
C MET A 1 -9.40 -14.85 3.22
N HIS A 2 -9.25 -13.53 3.05
CA HIS A 2 -9.86 -12.52 3.92
C HIS A 2 -10.87 -11.71 3.10
N ASP A 3 -12.10 -11.61 3.59
CA ASP A 3 -13.15 -10.84 2.93
C ASP A 3 -13.04 -9.36 3.32
N VAL A 4 -13.34 -8.43 2.41
CA VAL A 4 -13.35 -6.99 2.71
C VAL A 4 -14.80 -6.54 2.88
N LEU A 5 -15.17 -6.20 4.11
CA LEU A 5 -16.57 -5.93 4.46
C LEU A 5 -16.86 -4.44 4.66
N VAL A 6 -15.87 -3.67 5.10
CA VAL A 6 -15.97 -2.24 5.41
C VAL A 6 -14.75 -1.47 4.90
N PRO A 7 -14.84 -0.13 4.76
CA PRO A 7 -13.72 0.70 4.28
C PRO A 7 -12.40 0.46 5.02
N VAL A 8 -12.48 0.22 6.32
CA VAL A 8 -11.33 -0.02 7.20
C VAL A 8 -10.62 -1.36 6.93
N ASP A 9 -11.18 -2.22 6.07
CA ASP A 9 -10.54 -3.46 5.58
C ASP A 9 -9.80 -3.25 4.25
N VAL A 10 -9.95 -2.08 3.60
CA VAL A 10 -9.34 -1.78 2.29
C VAL A 10 -7.95 -1.22 2.50
N LEU A 11 -6.95 -1.77 1.80
CA LEU A 11 -5.60 -1.26 1.81
C LEU A 11 -5.50 -0.01 0.93
N THR A 12 -5.09 1.11 1.52
CA THR A 12 -5.07 2.43 0.86
C THR A 12 -3.74 3.14 1.01
N GLY A 13 -2.82 2.62 1.84
CA GLY A 13 -1.52 3.22 2.01
C GLY A 13 -0.43 2.27 2.45
N ILE A 14 0.80 2.62 2.11
CA ILE A 14 2.03 1.96 2.55
C ILE A 14 2.97 3.04 3.03
N PHE A 15 3.50 2.89 4.24
CA PHE A 15 4.50 3.78 4.81
C PHE A 15 5.78 3.01 5.10
N PHE A 16 6.94 3.62 4.84
CA PHE A 16 8.23 2.97 5.00
C PHE A 16 9.37 3.97 5.18
N ASP A 17 10.51 3.46 5.62
CA ASP A 17 11.76 4.19 5.71
C ASP A 17 12.80 3.61 4.76
N ILE A 18 13.72 4.48 4.36
CA ILE A 18 14.98 4.12 3.72
C ILE A 18 16.10 4.67 4.59
N SER A 19 16.88 3.79 5.20
CA SER A 19 18.00 4.18 6.07
C SER A 19 19.14 4.85 5.30
N GLY A 20 19.97 5.64 5.99
CA GLY A 20 21.07 6.39 5.39
C GLY A 20 20.64 7.75 4.83
N SER A 21 21.35 8.25 3.81
CA SER A 21 21.01 9.53 3.18
C SER A 21 19.64 9.48 2.53
N ALA A 22 18.85 10.54 2.72
CA ALA A 22 17.54 10.69 2.12
C ALA A 22 17.63 10.63 0.58
N LEU A 23 16.67 9.95 -0.03
CA LEU A 23 16.59 9.79 -1.48
C LEU A 23 15.47 10.64 -2.05
N SER A 24 15.74 11.30 -3.17
CA SER A 24 14.72 11.98 -3.97
C SER A 24 14.19 11.02 -5.04
N LEU A 25 13.23 10.17 -4.64
CA LEU A 25 12.66 9.20 -5.57
C LEU A 25 11.66 9.85 -6.53
N SER A 26 11.61 9.36 -7.76
CA SER A 26 10.67 9.81 -8.79
C SER A 26 9.55 8.80 -8.99
N ARG A 27 8.32 9.29 -9.22
CA ARG A 27 7.15 8.49 -9.56
C ARG A 27 7.23 8.02 -11.01
N VAL A 28 7.51 6.74 -11.25
CA VAL A 28 7.62 6.20 -12.62
C VAL A 28 6.28 5.65 -13.08
N SER A 29 5.65 4.77 -12.31
CA SER A 29 4.36 4.18 -12.67
C SER A 29 3.62 3.57 -11.48
N ALA A 30 2.30 3.45 -11.61
CA ALA A 30 1.47 2.57 -10.81
C ALA A 30 0.55 1.78 -11.76
N VAL A 31 0.64 0.46 -11.72
CA VAL A 31 -0.08 -0.42 -12.65
C VAL A 31 -0.72 -1.60 -11.91
N VAL A 32 -1.94 -1.97 -12.30
CA VAL A 32 -2.58 -3.18 -11.80
C VAL A 32 -1.80 -4.40 -12.29
N ALA A 33 -1.41 -5.27 -11.38
CA ALA A 33 -0.54 -6.40 -11.71
C ALA A 33 -1.28 -7.46 -12.54
N GLY A 34 -0.52 -8.32 -13.23
CA GLY A 34 -1.09 -9.49 -13.91
C GLY A 34 -1.86 -10.39 -12.95
N GLY A 35 -3.08 -10.79 -13.32
CA GLY A 35 -3.96 -11.61 -12.48
C GLY A 35 -4.78 -10.82 -11.44
N SER A 36 -4.65 -9.49 -11.40
CA SER A 36 -5.52 -8.60 -10.63
C SER A 36 -6.64 -8.01 -11.48
N THR A 37 -7.70 -7.54 -10.83
CA THR A 37 -8.87 -6.94 -11.50
C THR A 37 -9.32 -5.69 -10.78
N VAL A 38 -9.82 -4.70 -11.52
CA VAL A 38 -10.49 -3.54 -10.92
C VAL A 38 -12.00 -3.80 -10.94
N ALA A 39 -12.62 -3.70 -9.77
CA ALA A 39 -14.07 -3.74 -9.59
C ALA A 39 -14.60 -2.33 -9.37
N PHE A 40 -15.79 -2.06 -9.90
CA PHE A 40 -16.52 -0.80 -9.73
C PHE A 40 -15.76 0.47 -10.19
N GLY A 41 -14.71 0.29 -10.99
CA GLY A 41 -13.85 1.33 -11.54
C GLY A 41 -13.23 0.90 -12.87
N THR A 42 -12.20 1.62 -13.33
CA THR A 42 -11.56 1.36 -14.63
C THR A 42 -10.03 1.44 -14.52
N THR A 43 -9.33 1.29 -15.65
CA THR A 43 -7.91 1.57 -15.76
C THR A 43 -7.64 2.28 -17.08
N ASP A 44 -6.59 3.08 -17.13
CA ASP A 44 -6.01 3.52 -18.40
C ASP A 44 -5.43 2.32 -19.19
N PRO A 45 -5.19 2.48 -20.51
CA PRO A 45 -4.49 1.47 -21.31
C PRO A 45 -3.16 1.04 -20.67
N GLY A 46 -2.89 -0.27 -20.70
CA GLY A 46 -1.72 -0.84 -20.01
C GLY A 46 -1.92 -1.02 -18.50
N ASN A 47 -3.18 -1.05 -18.03
CA ASN A 47 -3.56 -1.25 -16.63
C ASN A 47 -3.04 -0.14 -15.70
N VAL A 48 -2.89 1.08 -16.21
CA VAL A 48 -2.37 2.21 -15.43
C VAL A 48 -3.45 2.75 -14.50
N VAL A 49 -3.06 2.98 -13.24
CA VAL A 49 -3.90 3.58 -12.18
C VAL A 49 -3.17 4.73 -11.49
N GLY A 50 -2.17 5.33 -12.15
CA GLY A 50 -1.28 6.32 -11.52
C GLY A 50 -1.97 7.58 -11.03
N GLY A 51 -3.03 8.02 -11.70
CA GLY A 51 -3.81 9.19 -11.28
C GLY A 51 -4.62 9.00 -9.99
N GLU A 52 -4.60 7.78 -9.43
CA GLU A 52 -5.33 7.40 -8.21
C GLU A 52 -4.42 7.16 -7.01
N TRP A 53 -3.10 7.18 -7.23
CA TRP A 53 -2.12 6.88 -6.20
C TRP A 53 -1.09 7.99 -6.14
N CYS A 54 -0.71 8.35 -4.92
CA CYS A 54 0.33 9.32 -4.64
C CYS A 54 1.59 8.66 -4.09
N TYR A 55 2.72 9.36 -4.24
CA TYR A 55 3.94 9.09 -3.50
C TYR A 55 4.53 10.38 -2.96
N VAL A 56 4.99 10.34 -1.71
CA VAL A 56 5.70 11.43 -1.04
C VAL A 56 6.90 10.88 -0.26
N GLY A 57 8.03 11.56 -0.36
CA GLY A 57 9.18 11.40 0.53
C GLY A 57 9.37 12.64 1.40
N GLY A 58 10.07 12.49 2.53
CA GLY A 58 10.21 13.56 3.53
C GLY A 58 8.93 13.81 4.33
N LEU A 59 8.11 12.76 4.54
CA LEU A 59 6.87 12.86 5.29
C LEU A 59 7.09 13.28 6.75
N SER A 60 6.12 14.02 7.28
CA SER A 60 5.97 14.33 8.70
C SER A 60 4.55 13.97 9.12
N GLY A 61 4.39 13.32 10.27
CA GLY A 61 3.08 12.87 10.77
C GLY A 61 2.60 11.51 10.22
N ALA A 62 3.40 10.83 9.41
CA ALA A 62 3.08 9.47 8.96
C ALA A 62 3.15 8.44 10.10
N PRO A 63 2.37 7.35 10.03
CA PRO A 63 2.44 6.24 10.98
C PRO A 63 3.87 5.74 11.19
N GLY A 64 4.24 5.55 12.45
CA GLY A 64 5.59 5.13 12.82
C GLY A 64 6.70 6.08 12.42
N SER A 65 6.38 7.36 12.18
CA SER A 65 7.33 8.40 11.76
C SER A 65 8.05 8.07 10.45
N ALA A 66 7.40 7.27 9.59
CA ALA A 66 7.94 6.91 8.29
C ALA A 66 8.22 8.15 7.43
N ALA A 67 9.37 8.18 6.78
CA ALA A 67 9.79 9.28 5.91
C ALA A 67 9.20 9.18 4.50
N TYR A 68 8.69 8.02 4.09
CA TYR A 68 8.16 7.79 2.76
C TYR A 68 6.80 7.12 2.81
N GLY A 69 5.97 7.40 1.81
CA GLY A 69 4.66 6.78 1.70
C GLY A 69 4.10 6.76 0.29
N ILE A 70 3.25 5.77 0.05
CA ILE A 70 2.38 5.64 -1.11
C ILE A 70 0.95 5.56 -0.58
N GLY A 71 0.00 6.24 -1.22
CA GLY A 71 -1.39 6.13 -0.80
C GLY A 71 -2.39 6.61 -1.84
N SER A 72 -3.58 6.02 -1.80
CA SER A 72 -4.76 6.41 -2.59
C SER A 72 -5.75 7.26 -1.79
N ALA A 73 -5.58 7.35 -0.47
CA ALA A 73 -6.30 8.29 0.39
C ALA A 73 -5.39 9.47 0.77
N GLY A 74 -5.99 10.65 0.96
CA GLY A 74 -5.24 11.89 1.17
C GLY A 74 -4.46 11.91 2.49
N PHE A 75 -5.06 11.40 3.58
CA PHE A 75 -4.48 11.36 4.95
C PHE A 75 -3.97 12.71 5.52
N GLY A 76 -4.16 13.83 4.82
CA GLY A 76 -3.44 15.08 5.06
C GLY A 76 -1.94 15.04 4.70
N LEU A 77 -1.48 13.96 4.05
CA LEU A 77 -0.08 13.71 3.67
C LEU A 77 0.13 13.72 2.15
N PHE A 78 -0.92 13.41 1.39
CA PHE A 78 -0.90 13.26 -0.06
C PHE A 78 -1.85 14.27 -0.70
N GLY A 79 -1.44 14.86 -1.82
CA GLY A 79 -2.28 15.74 -2.62
C GLY A 79 -2.04 15.59 -4.13
N PRO A 80 -2.77 16.35 -4.97
CA PRO A 80 -2.72 16.23 -6.43
C PRO A 80 -1.32 16.33 -7.04
N GLY A 81 -0.44 17.14 -6.44
CA GLY A 81 0.95 17.28 -6.88
C GLY A 81 1.81 16.02 -6.68
N ASN A 82 1.31 15.02 -5.96
CA ASN A 82 2.02 13.80 -5.57
C ASN A 82 1.57 12.56 -6.35
N LEU A 83 0.63 12.70 -7.30
CA LEU A 83 0.11 11.60 -8.12
C LEU A 83 1.15 10.92 -9.00
N PHE A 84 1.11 9.60 -9.13
CA PHE A 84 1.85 8.91 -10.18
C PHE A 84 1.35 9.35 -11.57
N PRO A 85 2.14 9.18 -12.65
CA PRO A 85 1.66 9.48 -14.00
C PRO A 85 0.43 8.64 -14.36
N GLY A 86 -0.65 9.29 -14.82
CA GLY A 86 -1.90 8.65 -15.25
C GLY A 86 -3.06 9.65 -15.28
N ASN A 87 -4.20 9.26 -15.88
CA ASN A 87 -5.42 10.06 -15.82
C ASN A 87 -6.13 9.88 -14.47
N ASN A 88 -6.97 10.85 -14.11
CA ASN A 88 -7.98 10.66 -13.08
C ASN A 88 -9.07 9.74 -13.62
N LEU A 89 -9.23 8.58 -12.99
CA LEU A 89 -10.16 7.50 -13.28
C LEU A 89 -11.40 7.58 -12.39
N GLN A 90 -11.30 8.12 -11.16
CA GLN A 90 -12.45 8.27 -10.27
C GLN A 90 -12.29 9.37 -9.21
N GLY A 91 -13.37 10.10 -8.96
CA GLY A 91 -13.41 11.09 -7.87
C GLY A 91 -12.67 12.37 -8.22
N PRO A 92 -12.34 13.23 -7.23
CA PRO A 92 -11.64 14.49 -7.52
C PRO A 92 -10.24 14.22 -8.08
N THR A 93 -9.58 15.25 -8.64
CA THR A 93 -8.26 15.15 -9.31
C THR A 93 -7.08 14.83 -8.35
N GLY A 94 -7.33 14.10 -7.27
CA GLY A 94 -6.36 13.68 -6.27
C GLY A 94 -7.03 12.91 -5.13
N PRO A 95 -6.23 12.24 -4.27
CA PRO A 95 -6.74 11.34 -3.26
C PRO A 95 -7.55 12.10 -2.19
N ASN A 96 -8.81 11.72 -1.96
CA ASN A 96 -9.71 12.41 -1.02
C ASN A 96 -10.67 11.46 -0.29
N GLY A 97 -10.24 10.24 -0.03
CA GLY A 97 -11.06 9.25 0.65
C GLY A 97 -10.81 7.87 0.06
N LEU A 98 -11.90 7.12 -0.09
CA LEU A 98 -11.87 5.78 -0.66
C LEU A 98 -12.29 5.85 -2.11
N GLU A 99 -11.55 6.55 -2.97
CA GLU A 99 -11.80 6.54 -4.41
C GLU A 99 -11.20 5.30 -5.08
N TYR A 100 -10.00 4.91 -4.64
CA TYR A 100 -9.32 3.68 -5.01
C TYR A 100 -8.72 2.99 -3.78
N GLY A 101 -8.67 1.66 -3.81
CA GLY A 101 -7.98 0.88 -2.80
C GLY A 101 -7.75 -0.55 -3.25
N ILE A 102 -7.00 -1.31 -2.45
CA ILE A 102 -6.64 -2.70 -2.74
C ILE A 102 -7.40 -3.63 -1.79
N THR A 103 -8.07 -4.63 -2.35
CA THR A 103 -8.69 -5.71 -1.57
C THR A 103 -7.89 -6.99 -1.67
N SER A 104 -8.13 -7.92 -0.74
CA SER A 104 -7.42 -9.19 -0.71
C SER A 104 -7.70 -10.03 -1.96
N MET A 105 -6.79 -10.93 -2.35
CA MET A 105 -7.02 -11.85 -3.47
C MET A 105 -8.28 -12.72 -3.28
N GLY A 106 -8.64 -13.03 -2.03
CA GLY A 106 -9.78 -13.87 -1.69
C GLY A 106 -11.09 -13.14 -1.52
N ASP A 107 -11.11 -11.82 -1.72
CA ASP A 107 -12.25 -10.97 -1.46
C ASP A 107 -13.48 -11.35 -2.29
N ASN A 108 -14.65 -11.40 -1.65
CA ASN A 108 -15.92 -11.59 -2.31
C ASN A 108 -16.64 -10.24 -2.44
N LEU A 109 -16.55 -9.64 -3.62
CA LEU A 109 -17.09 -8.31 -3.91
C LEU A 109 -18.64 -8.20 -3.77
N ALA A 110 -19.34 -9.32 -3.52
CA ALA A 110 -20.77 -9.36 -3.29
C ALA A 110 -21.18 -9.29 -1.80
N THR A 111 -20.26 -9.47 -0.85
CA THR A 111 -20.56 -9.56 0.59
C THR A 111 -20.22 -8.29 1.38
N GLY A 112 -19.52 -7.34 0.75
CA GLY A 112 -19.17 -6.07 1.39
C GLY A 112 -20.35 -5.12 1.62
N ASN A 113 -20.18 -4.19 2.54
CA ASN A 113 -21.15 -3.11 2.78
C ASN A 113 -21.16 -2.10 1.62
N THR A 114 -22.19 -1.25 1.54
CA THR A 114 -22.36 -0.25 0.47
C THR A 114 -21.11 0.61 0.18
N PRO A 115 -20.32 1.05 1.19
CA PRO A 115 -19.12 1.85 0.91
C PRO A 115 -17.98 1.10 0.20
N VAL A 116 -18.00 -0.24 0.21
CA VAL A 116 -17.00 -1.11 -0.45
C VAL A 116 -17.64 -1.98 -1.53
N THR A 117 -18.83 -1.60 -2.00
CA THR A 117 -19.53 -2.28 -3.09
C THR A 117 -20.17 -1.26 -4.05
N GLY A 118 -20.03 -1.50 -5.35
CA GLY A 118 -20.79 -0.80 -6.39
C GLY A 118 -20.36 0.62 -6.75
N THR A 119 -19.63 1.35 -5.90
CA THR A 119 -19.34 2.78 -6.13
C THR A 119 -17.86 3.14 -6.10
N GLN A 120 -17.07 2.58 -5.19
CA GLN A 120 -15.64 2.89 -5.07
C GLN A 120 -14.80 1.86 -5.81
N ALA A 121 -13.77 2.32 -6.54
CA ALA A 121 -12.93 1.42 -7.31
C ALA A 121 -12.07 0.56 -6.38
N LEU A 122 -12.16 -0.75 -6.56
CA LEU A 122 -11.44 -1.73 -5.74
C LEU A 122 -10.55 -2.59 -6.63
N ILE A 123 -9.24 -2.49 -6.42
CA ILE A 123 -8.25 -3.31 -7.09
C ILE A 123 -8.09 -4.59 -6.29
N LYS A 124 -8.65 -5.68 -6.80
CA LYS A 124 -8.50 -6.99 -6.19
C LYS A 124 -7.08 -7.49 -6.40
N HIS A 125 -6.44 -7.90 -5.30
CA HIS A 125 -5.12 -8.52 -5.22
C HIS A 125 -3.90 -7.57 -5.20
N SER A 126 -3.55 -6.83 -6.25
CA SER A 126 -2.26 -6.11 -6.26
C SER A 126 -2.10 -4.98 -7.28
N VAL A 127 -1.28 -3.99 -6.90
CA VAL A 127 -0.74 -2.91 -7.74
C VAL A 127 0.78 -2.94 -7.64
N VAL A 128 1.46 -2.72 -8.75
CA VAL A 128 2.91 -2.56 -8.82
C VAL A 128 3.24 -1.07 -8.95
N PHE A 129 3.95 -0.54 -7.95
CA PHE A 129 4.48 0.82 -7.96
C PHE A 129 5.95 0.80 -8.35
N THR A 130 6.33 1.61 -9.34
CA THR A 130 7.72 1.79 -9.76
C THR A 130 8.21 3.17 -9.32
N LEU A 131 9.23 3.18 -8.48
CA LEU A 131 9.94 4.38 -8.05
C LEU A 131 11.35 4.40 -8.66
N GLY A 132 11.71 5.53 -9.27
CA GLY A 132 13.04 5.77 -9.85
C GLY A 132 13.93 6.58 -8.91
N GLY A 133 15.18 6.83 -9.34
CA GLY A 133 16.10 7.71 -8.62
C GLY A 133 16.84 7.08 -7.44
N VAL A 134 16.75 5.75 -7.26
CA VAL A 134 17.45 5.03 -6.17
C VAL A 134 18.96 4.92 -6.36
N GLY A 135 19.46 5.09 -7.59
CA GLY A 135 20.85 4.86 -7.98
C GLY A 135 21.17 3.38 -8.25
N SER A 136 22.26 3.11 -8.98
CA SER A 136 22.62 1.76 -9.45
C SER A 136 23.04 0.78 -8.35
N ASN A 137 23.40 1.29 -7.17
CA ASN A 137 23.90 0.50 -6.03
C ASN A 137 22.96 0.56 -4.82
N PHE A 138 21.66 0.73 -5.07
CA PHE A 138 20.69 0.74 -3.97
C PHE A 138 20.59 -0.64 -3.31
N ASP A 139 20.84 -0.68 -2.02
CA ASP A 139 20.68 -1.89 -1.21
C ASP A 139 19.25 -1.97 -0.65
N LEU A 140 18.54 -3.04 -1.01
CA LEU A 140 17.18 -3.33 -0.54
C LEU A 140 17.09 -3.50 0.98
N SER A 141 18.20 -3.87 1.65
CA SER A 141 18.26 -3.99 3.12
C SER A 141 18.03 -2.64 3.83
N ARG A 142 18.14 -1.52 3.10
CA ARG A 142 17.87 -0.18 3.63
C ARG A 142 16.38 0.09 3.82
N ILE A 143 15.50 -0.66 3.17
CA ILE A 143 14.07 -0.50 3.31
C ILE A 143 13.63 -1.13 4.64
N GLY A 144 13.02 -0.32 5.49
CA GLY A 144 12.59 -0.73 6.82
C GLY A 144 11.33 0.02 7.25
N ASN A 145 10.90 -0.23 8.50
CA ASN A 145 9.72 0.40 9.10
C ASN A 145 8.46 0.34 8.20
N VAL A 146 8.30 -0.77 7.47
CA VAL A 146 7.20 -0.92 6.52
C VAL A 146 5.90 -1.16 7.29
N SER A 147 4.87 -0.40 6.96
CA SER A 147 3.53 -0.59 7.48
C SER A 147 2.47 -0.40 6.40
N PHE A 148 1.36 -1.12 6.57
CA PHE A 148 0.20 -1.06 5.70
C PHE A 148 -0.91 -0.30 6.40
N GLN A 149 -1.44 0.73 5.75
CA GLN A 149 -2.55 1.54 6.22
C GLN A 149 -3.84 1.10 5.56
N TYR A 150 -4.83 0.82 6.38
CA TYR A 150 -6.17 0.47 5.94
C TYR A 150 -7.14 1.62 6.20
N GLY A 151 -8.15 1.75 5.34
CA GLY A 151 -9.16 2.82 5.41
C GLY A 151 -8.69 4.18 4.85
N THR A 152 -9.30 5.27 5.27
CA THR A 152 -9.08 6.63 4.74
C THR A 152 -8.46 7.62 5.74
N ALA A 153 -8.23 7.18 6.98
CA ALA A 153 -7.70 8.01 8.06
C ALA A 153 -6.51 7.35 8.77
N LEU A 154 -5.58 8.17 9.29
CA LEU A 154 -4.35 7.68 9.94
C LEU A 154 -4.60 7.05 11.32
N ASN A 155 -5.79 7.20 11.88
CA ASN A 155 -6.21 6.56 13.13
C ASN A 155 -6.93 5.21 12.90
N GLU A 156 -7.08 4.78 11.66
CA GLU A 156 -7.54 3.44 11.29
C GLU A 156 -6.37 2.45 11.29
N PRO A 157 -6.62 1.12 11.19
CA PRO A 157 -5.60 0.10 11.36
C PRO A 157 -4.37 0.32 10.50
N ASN A 158 -3.22 0.32 11.20
CA ASN A 158 -1.91 0.36 10.59
C ASN A 158 -1.13 -0.87 11.06
N ILE A 159 -0.79 -1.76 10.12
CA ILE A 159 -0.13 -3.03 10.42
C ILE A 159 1.34 -2.92 10.02
N ARG A 160 2.24 -2.93 11.02
CA ARG A 160 3.69 -3.00 10.77
C ARG A 160 4.10 -4.40 10.37
N VAL A 161 4.89 -4.49 9.31
CA VAL A 161 5.48 -5.75 8.87
C VAL A 161 6.76 -5.98 9.67
N PRO A 162 6.88 -7.11 10.40
CA PRO A 162 8.14 -7.46 11.03
C PRO A 162 9.25 -7.56 9.97
N ALA A 163 10.44 -7.03 10.28
CA ALA A 163 11.58 -7.17 9.39
C ALA A 163 11.78 -8.67 9.05
N PRO A 164 12.16 -9.01 7.79
CA PRO A 164 12.29 -10.40 7.35
C PRO A 164 13.14 -11.28 8.28
N SER A 165 14.16 -10.70 8.92
CA SER A 165 15.02 -11.37 9.89
C SER A 165 14.30 -11.70 11.21
N THR A 166 13.38 -10.87 11.67
CA THR A 166 12.58 -11.11 12.89
C THR A 166 11.64 -12.29 12.70
N ALA A 167 11.05 -12.44 11.51
CA ALA A 167 10.24 -13.62 11.17
C ALA A 167 11.07 -14.91 11.18
N ALA A 168 12.29 -14.88 10.62
CA ALA A 168 13.21 -16.01 10.66
C ALA A 168 13.64 -16.38 12.09
N LEU A 169 13.92 -15.39 12.94
CA LEU A 169 14.26 -15.61 14.35
C LEU A 169 13.10 -16.19 15.17
N MET A 170 11.86 -15.75 14.93
CA MET A 170 10.69 -16.38 15.56
C MET A 170 10.52 -17.84 15.13
N GLY A 171 10.76 -18.14 13.84
CA GLY A 171 10.76 -19.51 13.33
C GLY A 171 11.81 -20.40 14.00
N LEU A 172 13.04 -19.89 14.17
CA LEU A 172 14.13 -20.63 14.83
C LEU A 172 13.90 -20.80 16.33
N GLY A 173 13.38 -19.77 17.02
CA GLY A 173 13.01 -19.83 18.43
C GLY A 173 11.89 -20.83 18.71
N ALA A 174 10.87 -20.90 17.84
CA ALA A 174 9.82 -21.91 17.90
C ALA A 174 10.38 -23.32 17.68
N ALA A 175 11.25 -23.52 16.69
CA ALA A 175 11.89 -24.80 16.44
C ALA A 175 12.79 -25.26 17.60
N ALA A 176 13.57 -24.36 18.20
CA ALA A 176 14.43 -24.65 19.34
C ALA A 176 13.64 -25.02 20.61
N SER A 177 12.55 -24.29 20.88
CA SER A 177 11.67 -24.58 22.02
C SER A 177 10.89 -25.90 21.84
N LEU A 178 10.45 -26.23 20.63
CA LEU A 178 9.86 -27.53 20.30
C LEU A 178 10.87 -28.68 20.42
N ARG A 179 12.12 -28.47 20.05
CA ARG A 179 13.20 -29.47 20.19
C ARG A 179 13.58 -29.72 21.65
N ARG A 180 13.48 -28.70 22.51
CA ARG A 180 13.72 -28.81 23.95
C ARG A 180 12.60 -29.54 24.70
N ARG A 181 11.36 -29.52 24.18
CA ARG A 181 10.22 -30.26 24.75
C ARG A 181 10.20 -31.75 24.43
N ARG A 182 11.07 -32.23 23.52
CA ARG A 182 11.16 -33.64 23.10
C ARG A 182 12.39 -34.37 23.68
N ARG A 183 13.05 -33.80 24.68
CA ARG A 183 14.15 -34.42 25.43
C ARG A 183 13.80 -34.52 26.89
#